data_AF-A0A5B7TP29-F1
#
_entry.id   AF-A0A5B7TP29-F1
#
_cell.length_a   1.000
_cell.length_b   1.000
_cell.length_c   1.000
_cell.angle_alpha   90.00
_cell.angle_beta   90.00
_cell.angle_gamma   90.00
#
_symmetry.space_group_name_H-M   'P 1'
#
loop_
_entity.id
_entity.type
_entity.pdbx_description
1 polymer ?
#
loop_
_entity_poly.entity_id
_entity_poly.type
_entity_poly.pdbx_seq_one_letter_code
_entity_poly.pdbx_strand_id
1 'polypeptide(L)'
;MKKLYILFLIVSLTTSVLQAQIINPVKWSTSVKKISETDYELSAIATIDAGWHLYSQNVPEDGPIPTTFTFKSNANYVKKGNTKEEEGHTINDPVFEMKIKFFEDKATFKQRVKILKTTKTISGEVEFMVCNDKQCSPPTTVDLEFNLN
;
A
#
# COMPACT_ATOMS: atom_id res chain seq x y z
N MET A 1 28.82 44.93 37.37
CA MET A 1 28.74 43.47 37.12
C MET A 1 27.30 42.99 37.25
N LYS A 2 26.39 43.36 36.33
CA LYS A 2 24.99 42.91 36.32
C LYS A 2 24.37 42.80 34.92
N LYS A 3 25.06 43.31 33.88
CA LYS A 3 24.58 43.29 32.50
C LYS A 3 25.11 42.12 31.65
N LEU A 4 26.00 41.28 32.21
CA LEU A 4 26.58 40.15 31.47
C LEU A 4 25.82 38.83 31.66
N TYR A 5 24.95 38.73 32.68
CA TYR A 5 24.15 37.52 32.93
C TYR A 5 22.85 37.46 32.10
N ILE A 6 22.42 38.58 31.52
CA ILE A 6 21.15 38.63 30.75
C ILE A 6 21.34 38.12 29.32
N LEU A 7 22.58 38.13 28.78
CA LEU A 7 22.84 37.67 27.42
C LEU A 7 23.03 36.15 27.30
N PHE A 8 23.15 35.42 28.43
CA PHE A 8 23.28 33.96 28.42
C PHE A 8 21.94 33.23 28.57
N LEU A 9 20.84 33.95 28.83
CA LEU A 9 19.50 33.36 29.03
C LEU A 9 18.71 33.18 27.71
N ILE A 10 19.19 33.74 26.59
CA ILE A 10 18.44 33.78 25.32
C ILE A 10 18.83 32.65 24.34
N VAL A 11 19.85 31.85 24.65
CA VAL A 11 20.34 30.75 23.77
C VAL A 11 19.87 29.38 24.26
N SER A 12 18.58 29.26 24.60
CA SER A 12 17.94 27.96 24.85
C SER A 12 16.61 27.81 24.12
N LEU A 13 16.48 28.44 22.94
CA LEU A 13 15.50 28.01 21.95
C LEU A 13 15.99 26.70 21.33
N THR A 14 15.86 25.61 22.08
CA THR A 14 15.95 24.26 21.54
C THR A 14 14.82 24.12 20.53
N THR A 15 15.15 24.23 19.26
CA THR A 15 14.26 23.90 18.14
C THR A 15 13.88 22.43 18.26
N SER A 16 12.75 22.14 18.91
CA SER A 16 12.11 20.85 18.82
C SER A 16 11.63 20.69 17.39
N VAL A 17 12.46 20.01 16.59
CA VAL A 17 12.10 19.59 15.23
C VAL A 17 10.91 18.64 15.39
N LEU A 18 9.70 19.13 15.09
CA LEU A 18 8.51 18.31 14.97
C LEU A 18 8.76 17.34 13.81
N GLN A 19 9.18 16.11 14.12
CA GLN A 19 9.14 15.03 13.14
C GLN A 19 7.67 14.73 12.86
N ALA A 20 7.16 15.22 11.74
CA ALA A 20 5.94 14.70 11.17
C ALA A 20 6.20 13.23 10.83
N GLN A 21 5.72 12.33 11.67
CA GLN A 21 5.80 10.90 11.39
C GLN A 21 4.91 10.65 10.17
N ILE A 22 5.53 10.18 9.08
CA ILE A 22 4.78 9.68 7.92
C ILE A 22 3.96 8.51 8.41
N ILE A 23 2.64 8.71 8.54
CA ILE A 23 1.72 7.64 8.92
C ILE A 23 1.69 6.68 7.73
N ASN A 24 2.23 5.48 7.93
CA ASN A 24 2.20 4.38 6.97
C ASN A 24 1.28 3.29 7.55
N PRO A 25 -0.04 3.48 7.49
CA PRO A 25 -1.00 2.62 8.17
C PRO A 25 -1.23 1.29 7.41
N VAL A 26 -0.57 1.10 6.27
CA VAL A 26 -0.59 -0.15 5.51
C VAL A 26 0.84 -0.64 5.32
N LYS A 27 1.09 -1.87 5.74
CA LYS A 27 2.34 -2.59 5.50
C LYS A 27 2.10 -3.67 4.47
N TRP A 28 2.91 -3.66 3.42
CA TRP A 28 2.85 -4.65 2.36
C TRP A 28 3.88 -5.76 2.58
N SER A 29 3.46 -6.99 2.33
CA SER A 29 4.34 -8.15 2.25
C SER A 29 3.98 -9.00 1.04
N THR A 30 4.91 -9.82 0.57
CA THR A 30 4.73 -10.66 -0.61
C THR A 30 4.88 -12.13 -0.26
N SER A 31 4.15 -12.98 -0.97
CA SER A 31 4.27 -14.43 -0.89
C SER A 31 4.09 -15.03 -2.27
N VAL A 32 4.75 -16.15 -2.53
CA VAL A 32 4.68 -16.87 -3.79
C VAL A 32 4.26 -18.31 -3.54
N LYS A 33 3.24 -18.76 -4.26
CA LYS A 33 2.81 -20.15 -4.29
C LYS A 33 3.06 -20.75 -5.67
N LYS A 34 3.87 -21.80 -5.73
CA LYS A 34 4.03 -22.61 -6.94
C LYS A 34 2.77 -23.44 -7.17
N ILE A 35 2.17 -23.31 -8.35
CA ILE A 35 0.96 -24.04 -8.77
C ILE A 35 1.33 -25.21 -9.69
N SER A 36 2.31 -24.99 -10.58
CA SER A 36 2.88 -26.01 -11.47
C SER A 36 4.36 -25.71 -11.72
N GLU A 37 5.02 -26.44 -12.62
CA GLU A 37 6.40 -26.13 -13.04
C GLU A 37 6.56 -24.71 -13.60
N THR A 38 5.53 -24.20 -14.26
CA THR A 38 5.56 -22.89 -14.93
C THR A 38 4.54 -21.89 -14.40
N ASP A 39 3.59 -22.32 -13.55
CA ASP A 39 2.55 -21.47 -13.01
C ASP A 39 2.78 -21.13 -11.55
N TYR A 40 2.69 -19.83 -11.25
CA TYR A 40 2.86 -19.30 -9.90
C TYR A 40 1.72 -18.33 -9.58
N GLU A 41 1.36 -18.28 -8.30
CA GLU A 41 0.44 -17.31 -7.74
C GLU A 41 1.22 -16.37 -6.81
N LEU A 42 1.25 -15.10 -7.18
CA LEU A 42 1.88 -14.01 -6.44
C LEU A 42 0.84 -13.38 -5.53
N SER A 43 1.09 -13.33 -4.22
CA SER A 43 0.18 -12.74 -3.24
C SER A 43 0.82 -11.49 -2.65
N ALA A 44 0.21 -10.33 -2.86
CA ALA A 44 0.51 -9.10 -2.14
C ALA A 44 -0.45 -8.99 -0.96
N ILE A 45 0.09 -8.88 0.25
CA ILE A 45 -0.66 -8.91 1.51
C ILE A 45 -0.50 -7.54 2.17
N ALA A 46 -1.61 -6.81 2.29
CA ALA A 46 -1.71 -5.59 3.07
C ALA A 46 -2.09 -5.97 4.51
N THR A 47 -1.30 -5.51 5.48
CA THR A 47 -1.67 -5.45 6.90
C THR A 47 -2.03 -4.01 7.21
N ILE A 48 -3.24 -3.76 7.69
CA ILE A 48 -3.87 -2.45 7.81
C ILE A 48 -4.05 -2.13 9.30
N ASP A 49 -3.55 -0.97 9.73
CA ASP A 49 -3.72 -0.52 11.11
C ASP A 49 -5.21 -0.28 11.42
N ALA A 50 -5.62 -0.58 12.65
CA ALA A 50 -7.02 -0.50 13.06
C ALA A 50 -7.64 0.89 12.81
N GLY A 51 -8.87 0.89 12.28
CA GLY A 51 -9.61 2.11 11.94
C GLY A 51 -9.20 2.76 10.60
N TRP A 52 -8.29 2.15 9.85
CA TRP A 52 -7.99 2.55 8.47
C TRP A 52 -8.66 1.62 7.48
N HIS A 53 -9.04 2.18 6.34
CA HIS A 53 -9.76 1.52 5.26
C HIS A 53 -8.93 1.62 3.98
N LEU A 54 -8.52 0.46 3.44
CA LEU A 54 -7.84 0.35 2.15
C LEU A 54 -8.87 0.13 1.05
N TYR A 55 -8.93 1.01 0.06
CA TYR A 55 -9.92 0.91 -1.01
C TYR A 55 -9.64 -0.23 -1.99
N SER A 56 -10.72 -0.79 -2.54
CA SER A 56 -10.70 -1.86 -3.55
C SER A 56 -9.99 -1.45 -4.86
N GLN A 57 -9.64 -2.43 -5.69
CA GLN A 57 -9.24 -2.20 -7.08
C GLN A 57 -10.44 -1.75 -7.94
N ASN A 58 -11.66 -1.99 -7.47
CA ASN A 58 -12.91 -1.69 -8.17
C ASN A 58 -13.66 -0.61 -7.40
N VAL A 59 -13.38 0.64 -7.75
CA VAL A 59 -14.06 1.82 -7.21
C VAL A 59 -14.88 2.46 -8.34
N PRO A 60 -16.11 2.96 -8.08
CA PRO A 60 -16.86 3.72 -9.07
C PRO A 60 -16.10 4.94 -9.59
N GLU A 61 -16.49 5.43 -10.78
CA GLU A 61 -16.06 6.76 -11.23
C GLU A 61 -16.39 7.83 -10.17
N ASP A 62 -15.52 8.85 -10.08
CA ASP A 62 -15.57 9.93 -9.08
C ASP A 62 -15.37 9.50 -7.61
N GLY A 63 -15.04 8.23 -7.37
CA GLY A 63 -14.67 7.71 -6.05
C GLY A 63 -13.20 7.93 -5.67
N PRO A 64 -12.73 7.30 -4.57
CA PRO A 64 -11.33 7.33 -4.16
C PRO A 64 -10.40 6.70 -5.20
N ILE A 65 -9.11 7.00 -5.08
CA ILE A 65 -8.08 6.35 -5.90
C ILE A 65 -8.07 4.83 -5.58
N PRO A 66 -8.30 3.97 -6.59
CA PRO A 66 -8.36 2.54 -6.38
C PRO A 66 -6.98 1.96 -6.11
N THR A 67 -6.93 0.89 -5.32
CA THR A 67 -5.68 0.11 -5.19
C THR A 67 -5.34 -0.49 -6.55
N THR A 68 -4.15 -0.23 -7.06
CA THR A 68 -3.75 -0.62 -8.43
C THR A 68 -2.41 -1.35 -8.40
N PHE A 69 -2.35 -2.51 -9.04
CA PHE A 69 -1.14 -3.33 -9.13
C PHE A 69 -0.53 -3.31 -10.54
N THR A 70 0.71 -2.86 -10.62
CA THR A 70 1.52 -2.91 -11.83
C THR A 70 2.61 -3.96 -11.67
N PHE A 71 2.86 -4.77 -12.70
CA PHE A 71 3.93 -5.76 -12.69
C PHE A 71 4.88 -5.45 -13.85
N LYS A 72 6.19 -5.45 -13.58
CA LYS A 72 7.20 -5.05 -14.57
C LYS A 72 7.28 -6.04 -15.73
N SER A 73 6.72 -5.66 -16.87
CA SER A 73 6.71 -6.48 -18.08
C SER A 73 8.15 -6.83 -18.53
N ASN A 74 8.39 -8.11 -18.81
CA ASN A 74 9.64 -8.60 -19.40
C ASN A 74 9.43 -9.94 -20.12
N ALA A 75 10.47 -10.46 -20.78
CA ALA A 75 10.40 -11.69 -21.57
C ALA A 75 10.44 -12.99 -20.74
N ASN A 76 10.50 -12.90 -19.41
CA ASN A 76 10.66 -14.06 -18.53
C ASN A 76 9.33 -14.59 -18.02
N TYR A 77 8.27 -13.79 -18.01
CA TYR A 77 6.95 -14.22 -17.55
C TYR A 77 5.82 -13.44 -18.22
N VAL A 78 4.60 -13.98 -18.12
CA VAL A 78 3.36 -13.29 -18.52
C VAL A 78 2.31 -13.36 -17.42
N LYS A 79 1.55 -12.28 -17.25
CA LYS A 79 0.37 -12.27 -16.38
C LYS A 79 -0.73 -13.15 -16.95
N LYS A 80 -1.41 -13.90 -16.09
CA LYS A 80 -2.64 -14.64 -16.40
C LYS A 80 -3.83 -13.90 -15.79
N GLY A 81 -4.46 -13.04 -16.60
CA GLY A 81 -5.60 -12.24 -16.19
C GLY A 81 -5.26 -11.12 -15.20
N ASN A 82 -6.30 -10.53 -14.63
CA ASN A 82 -6.20 -9.43 -13.67
C ASN A 82 -5.84 -9.91 -12.26
N THR A 83 -5.29 -9.02 -11.46
CA THR A 83 -5.07 -9.25 -10.03
C THR A 83 -6.42 -9.41 -9.34
N LYS A 84 -6.59 -10.52 -8.62
CA LYS A 84 -7.80 -10.78 -7.84
C LYS A 84 -7.64 -10.20 -6.45
N GLU A 85 -8.72 -9.67 -5.91
CA GLU A 85 -8.82 -9.24 -4.51
C GLU A 85 -9.74 -10.19 -3.74
N GLU A 86 -9.56 -10.25 -2.43
CA GLU A 86 -10.45 -10.98 -1.53
C GLU A 86 -11.82 -10.29 -1.39
N GLU A 87 -12.75 -10.96 -0.71
CA GLU A 87 -13.97 -10.29 -0.25
C GLU A 87 -13.58 -9.17 0.73
N GLY A 88 -14.30 -8.06 0.65
CA GLY A 88 -14.08 -6.88 1.47
C GLY A 88 -15.42 -6.34 1.95
N HIS A 89 -15.38 -5.22 2.65
CA HIS A 89 -16.56 -4.56 3.18
C HIS A 89 -17.05 -3.52 2.19
N THR A 90 -18.34 -3.56 1.86
CA THR A 90 -18.97 -2.54 1.02
C THR A 90 -19.92 -1.72 1.86
N ILE A 91 -19.65 -0.42 1.98
CA ILE A 91 -20.54 0.53 2.66
C ILE A 91 -20.94 1.63 1.70
N ASN A 92 -21.99 2.37 2.06
CA ASN A 92 -22.22 3.68 1.47
C ASN A 92 -21.27 4.66 2.16
N ASP A 93 -20.18 5.01 1.49
CA ASP A 93 -19.15 5.87 2.04
C ASP A 93 -19.70 7.30 2.18
N PRO A 94 -19.66 7.92 3.38
CA PRO A 94 -20.24 9.23 3.60
C PRO A 94 -19.41 10.37 2.98
N VAL A 95 -18.13 10.13 2.64
CA VAL A 95 -17.27 11.13 2.01
C VAL A 95 -17.56 11.21 0.51
N PHE A 96 -17.78 10.06 -0.12
CA PHE A 96 -18.03 9.97 -1.57
C PHE A 96 -19.51 9.78 -1.93
N GLU A 97 -20.39 9.61 -0.93
CA GLU A 97 -21.83 9.40 -1.07
C GLU A 97 -22.20 8.23 -2.02
N MET A 98 -21.37 7.19 -2.06
CA MET A 98 -21.53 6.05 -2.97
C MET A 98 -21.08 4.73 -2.35
N LYS A 99 -21.47 3.62 -2.98
CA LYS A 99 -21.07 2.28 -2.54
C LYS A 99 -19.61 2.02 -2.89
N ILE A 100 -18.77 1.96 -1.87
CA ILE A 100 -17.34 1.69 -2.02
C ILE A 100 -16.98 0.45 -1.24
N LYS A 101 -16.21 -0.42 -1.90
CA LYS A 101 -15.58 -1.57 -1.26
C LYS A 101 -14.22 -1.17 -0.69
N PHE A 102 -13.97 -1.55 0.55
CA PHE A 102 -12.69 -1.38 1.23
C PHE A 102 -12.33 -2.63 2.05
N PHE A 103 -11.13 -2.61 2.62
CA PHE A 103 -10.60 -3.65 3.49
C PHE A 103 -10.11 -3.05 4.80
N GLU A 104 -10.23 -3.83 5.88
CA GLU A 104 -9.75 -3.53 7.23
C GLU A 104 -8.89 -4.71 7.70
N ASP A 105 -8.00 -4.47 8.68
CA ASP A 105 -7.05 -5.41 9.29
C ASP A 105 -6.05 -6.08 8.32
N LYS A 106 -6.56 -6.75 7.29
CA LYS A 106 -5.78 -7.48 6.29
C LYS A 106 -6.52 -7.60 4.96
N ALA A 107 -5.78 -7.49 3.86
CA ALA A 107 -6.26 -7.81 2.52
C ALA A 107 -5.20 -8.57 1.72
N THR A 108 -5.61 -9.60 0.97
CA THR A 108 -4.72 -10.30 0.04
C THR A 108 -5.13 -10.11 -1.40
N PHE A 109 -4.17 -9.75 -2.24
CA PHE A 109 -4.32 -9.58 -3.68
C PHE A 109 -3.47 -10.60 -4.42
N LYS A 110 -4.08 -11.35 -5.34
CA LYS A 110 -3.49 -12.52 -5.98
C LYS A 110 -3.36 -12.33 -7.49
N GLN A 111 -2.14 -12.36 -8.01
CA GLN A 111 -1.85 -12.33 -9.44
C GLN A 111 -1.27 -13.68 -9.86
N ARG A 112 -1.90 -14.32 -10.86
CA ARG A 112 -1.31 -15.52 -11.48
C ARG A 112 -0.35 -15.14 -12.60
N VAL A 113 0.76 -15.85 -12.70
CA VAL A 113 1.77 -15.66 -13.74
C VAL A 113 2.21 -16.99 -14.33
N LYS A 114 2.61 -16.96 -15.61
CA LYS A 114 3.32 -18.05 -16.28
C LYS A 114 4.77 -17.67 -16.48
N ILE A 115 5.69 -18.49 -16.01
CA ILE A 115 7.12 -18.36 -16.26
C ILE A 115 7.44 -18.94 -17.64
N LEU A 116 8.16 -18.17 -18.45
CA LEU A 116 8.59 -18.52 -19.81
C LEU A 116 10.11 -18.78 -19.88
N LYS A 117 10.89 -18.12 -19.02
CA LYS A 117 12.35 -18.28 -18.90
C LYS A 117 12.76 -18.26 -17.43
N THR A 118 13.92 -18.80 -17.12
CA THR A 118 14.46 -18.79 -15.75
C THR A 118 14.50 -17.37 -15.19
N THR A 119 13.80 -17.16 -14.08
CA THR A 119 13.82 -15.92 -13.30
C THR A 119 13.70 -16.27 -11.82
N LYS A 120 14.34 -15.48 -10.96
CA LYS A 120 14.32 -15.68 -9.51
C LYS A 120 13.31 -14.78 -8.82
N THR A 121 13.05 -13.61 -9.40
CA THR A 121 12.16 -12.62 -8.82
C THR A 121 11.21 -12.07 -9.89
N ILE A 122 10.07 -11.57 -9.42
CA ILE A 122 9.15 -10.74 -10.19
C ILE A 122 8.96 -9.45 -9.42
N SER A 123 9.14 -8.31 -10.08
CA SER A 123 8.92 -6.99 -9.50
C SER A 123 7.56 -6.47 -9.89
N GLY A 124 6.87 -5.86 -8.94
CA GLY A 124 5.66 -5.08 -9.16
C GLY A 124 5.62 -3.88 -8.24
N GLU A 125 4.55 -3.12 -8.35
CA GLU A 125 4.28 -1.92 -7.59
C GLU A 125 2.80 -1.93 -7.24
N VAL A 126 2.47 -1.41 -6.05
CA VAL A 126 1.10 -1.14 -5.64
C VAL A 126 0.94 0.33 -5.35
N GLU A 127 0.02 0.98 -6.06
CA GLU A 127 -0.44 2.32 -5.78
C GLU A 127 -1.77 2.23 -5.03
N PHE A 128 -1.89 2.95 -3.92
CA PHE A 128 -3.09 2.89 -3.09
C PHE A 128 -3.31 4.17 -2.30
N MET A 129 -4.54 4.32 -1.81
CA MET A 129 -4.95 5.37 -0.89
C MET A 129 -5.74 4.72 0.26
N VAL A 130 -5.57 5.25 1.46
CA VAL A 130 -6.36 4.83 2.62
C VAL A 130 -7.01 5.99 3.32
N CYS A 131 -8.16 5.76 3.95
CA CYS A 131 -8.84 6.75 4.77
C CYS A 131 -9.24 6.16 6.12
N ASN A 132 -9.47 7.04 7.07
CA ASN A 132 -10.20 6.76 8.30
C ASN A 132 -11.33 7.78 8.45
N ASP A 133 -12.04 7.75 9.59
CA ASP A 133 -13.17 8.66 9.87
C ASP A 133 -12.86 10.16 9.81
N LYS A 134 -11.58 10.56 9.79
CA LYS A 134 -11.15 11.96 9.91
C LYS A 134 -10.35 12.46 8.71
N GLN A 135 -9.64 11.58 8.02
CA GLN A 135 -8.69 11.97 6.99
C GLN A 135 -8.37 10.83 6.01
N CYS A 136 -7.83 11.23 4.87
CA CYS A 136 -7.25 10.33 3.88
C CYS A 136 -5.74 10.55 3.75
N SER A 137 -4.99 9.48 3.51
CA SER A 137 -3.59 9.58 3.13
C SER A 137 -3.46 10.14 1.72
N PRO A 138 -2.34 10.79 1.37
CA PRO A 138 -2.00 10.96 -0.03
C PRO A 138 -1.85 9.57 -0.70
N PRO A 139 -2.09 9.48 -2.03
CA PRO A 139 -1.77 8.29 -2.79
C PRO A 139 -0.30 7.92 -2.64
N THR A 140 -0.03 6.65 -2.37
CA THR A 140 1.31 6.14 -2.11
C THR A 140 1.58 4.93 -2.99
N THR A 141 2.78 4.89 -3.57
CA THR A 141 3.28 3.74 -4.34
C THR A 141 4.33 3.00 -3.54
N VAL A 142 4.20 1.67 -3.46
CA VAL A 142 5.15 0.78 -2.78
C VAL A 142 5.64 -0.28 -3.77
N ASP A 143 6.96 -0.44 -3.84
CA ASP A 143 7.59 -1.51 -4.61
C ASP A 143 7.34 -2.87 -3.95
N LEU A 144 7.00 -3.86 -4.77
CA LEU A 144 6.75 -5.24 -4.37
C LEU A 144 7.75 -6.17 -5.08
N GLU A 145 8.45 -7.00 -4.31
CA GLU A 145 9.32 -8.03 -4.86
C GLU A 145 8.79 -9.41 -4.49
N PHE A 146 8.56 -10.26 -5.49
CA PHE A 146 8.09 -11.63 -5.32
C PHE A 146 9.22 -12.60 -5.62
N ASN A 147 9.66 -13.34 -4.60
CA ASN A 147 10.74 -14.30 -4.72
C ASN A 147 10.20 -15.69 -5.11
N LEU A 148 10.70 -16.26 -6.20
CA LEU A 148 10.27 -17.57 -6.74
C LEU A 148 11.10 -18.76 -6.23
N ASN A 149 12.09 -18.52 -5.35
CA ASN A 149 13.00 -19.55 -4.82
C ASN A 149 12.27 -20.66 -4.06
#